data_AF-A0AA43D3F6-F1
#
_entry.id   AF-A0AA43D3F6-F1
#
_cell.length_a   1.000
_cell.length_b   1.000
_cell.length_c   1.000
_cell.angle_alpha   90.00
_cell.angle_beta   90.00
_cell.angle_gamma   90.00
#
_symmetry.space_group_name_H-M   'P 1'
#
loop_
_entity.id
_entity.type
_entity.pdbx_description
1 polymer ?
#
loop_
_entity_poly.entity_id
_entity_poly.type
_entity_poly.pdbx_seq_one_letter_code
_entity_poly.pdbx_strand_id
1 'polypeptide(L)' 'MAFYAFYVVALIVLVLHFTGWLKRNRLEWLVLAMAVAVFPVVIFLR' A
#
# COMPACT_ATOMS: atom_id res chain seq x y z
N MET A 1 5.13 -15.56 -5.20
CA MET A 1 5.99 -14.36 -5.38
C MET A 1 5.22 -13.04 -5.27
N ALA A 2 4.06 -12.89 -5.93
CA ALA A 2 3.31 -11.62 -5.96
C ALA A 2 2.85 -11.12 -4.56
N PHE A 3 2.58 -12.03 -3.62
CA PHE A 3 2.27 -11.68 -2.22
C PHE A 3 3.38 -10.86 -1.56
N TYR A 4 4.63 -11.32 -1.65
CA TYR A 4 5.77 -10.59 -1.11
C TYR A 4 5.99 -9.25 -1.81
N ALA A 5 5.78 -9.18 -3.12
CA ALA A 5 5.85 -7.91 -3.86
C ALA A 5 4.81 -6.90 -3.36
N PHE A 6 3.59 -7.35 -3.06
CA PHE A 6 2.55 -6.49 -2.47
C PHE A 6 3.00 -5.92 -1.11
N TYR A 7 3.61 -6.72 -0.24
CA TYR A 7 4.13 -6.23 1.04
C TYR A 7 5.25 -5.19 0.89
N VAL A 8 6.15 -5.38 -0.08
CA VAL A 8 7.20 -4.39 -0.38
C VAL A 8 6.56 -3.08 -0.84
N VAL A 9 5.58 -3.13 -1.74
CA VAL A 9 4.85 -1.93 -2.19
C VAL A 9 4.10 -1.26 -1.05
N ALA A 10 3.40 -2.04 -0.21
CA ALA A 10 2.69 -1.53 0.96
C ALA A 10 3.64 -0.82 1.93
N LEU A 11 4.83 -1.38 2.17
CA LEU A 11 5.85 -0.76 3.01
C LEU A 11 6.31 0.59 2.44
N ILE A 12 6.58 0.65 1.12
CA ILE A 12 6.96 1.88 0.44
C ILE A 12 5.86 2.95 0.59
N VAL A 13 4.60 2.58 0.32
CA VAL A 13 3.46 3.50 0.47
C VAL A 13 3.35 4.00 1.91
N LEU A 14 3.59 3.15 2.91
CA LEU A 14 3.58 3.53 4.31
C LEU A 14 4.68 4.56 4.65
N VAL A 15 5.91 4.33 4.16
CA VAL A 15 7.03 5.26 4.33
C VAL A 15 6.73 6.60 3.64
N LEU A 16 6.20 6.58 2.42
CA LEU A 16 5.83 7.80 1.69
C LEU A 16 4.65 8.54 2.36
N HIS A 17 3.79 7.83 3.07
CA HIS A 17 2.71 8.43 3.86
C HIS A 17 3.28 9.18 5.08
N PHE A 18 4.12 8.52 5.89
CA PHE A 18 4.70 9.13 7.09
C PHE A 18 5.68 10.27 6.79
N THR A 19 6.35 10.26 5.63
CA THR A 19 7.19 11.38 5.17
C THR A 19 6.38 12.56 4.61
N GLY A 20 5.06 12.43 4.51
CA GLY A 20 4.16 13.47 3.98
C GLY A 20 4.24 13.65 2.46
N TRP A 21 4.97 12.79 1.75
CA TRP A 21 5.09 12.84 0.29
C TRP A 21 3.75 12.57 -0.39
N LEU A 22 2.97 11.60 0.11
CA LEU A 22 1.63 11.31 -0.42
C LEU A 22 0.70 12.53 -0.34
N LYS A 23 0.75 13.27 0.78
CA LYS A 23 -0.05 14.49 0.99
C LYS A 23 0.31 15.59 0.01
N ARG A 24 1.62 15.83 -0.16
CA ARG A 24 2.14 16.85 -1.09
C ARG A 24 1.72 16.58 -2.54
N ASN A 25 1.61 15.31 -2.93
CA ASN A 25 1.22 14.91 -4.28
C ASN A 25 -0.29 14.64 -4.44
N ARG A 26 -1.12 14.88 -3.42
CA ARG A 26 -2.57 14.53 -3.40
C ARG A 26 -2.85 13.04 -3.65
N LEU A 27 -1.97 12.18 -3.17
CA LEU A 27 -2.02 10.73 -3.33
C LEU A 27 -2.36 9.99 -2.02
N GLU A 28 -2.85 10.67 -0.98
CA GLU A 28 -3.22 10.03 0.31
C GLU A 28 -4.26 8.91 0.14
N TRP A 29 -5.09 8.99 -0.90
CA TRP A 29 -6.05 7.95 -1.25
C TRP A 29 -5.40 6.59 -1.55
N LEU A 30 -4.12 6.54 -1.92
CA LEU A 30 -3.38 5.29 -2.11
C LEU A 30 -3.30 4.46 -0.83
N VAL A 31 -3.29 5.10 0.35
CA VAL A 31 -3.30 4.39 1.64
C VAL A 31 -4.61 3.64 1.83
N LEU A 32 -5.74 4.29 1.51
CA LEU A 32 -7.06 3.66 1.57
C LEU A 32 -7.18 2.53 0.53
N ALA A 33 -6.68 2.75 -0.69
CA ALA A 33 -6.67 1.71 -1.72
C ALA A 33 -5.83 0.49 -1.31
N MET A 34 -4.65 0.71 -0.70
CA MET A 34 -3.81 -0.37 -0.16
C MET A 34 -4.50 -1.10 1.00
N ALA A 35 -5.17 -0.38 1.89
CA ALA A 35 -5.92 -0.95 3.00
C ALA A 35 -7.07 -1.85 2.52
N VAL A 36 -7.75 -1.50 1.42
CA VAL A 36 -8.79 -2.36 0.83
C VAL A 36 -8.17 -3.53 0.05
N ALA A 37 -7.08 -3.29 -0.68
CA ALA A 37 -6.42 -4.30 -1.50
C ALA A 37 -5.74 -5.40 -0.67
N VAL A 38 -5.37 -5.15 0.58
CA VAL A 38 -4.76 -6.17 1.44
C VAL A 38 -5.70 -7.36 1.68
N PHE A 39 -7.01 -7.15 1.75
CA PHE A 39 -8.00 -8.21 1.99
C PHE A 39 -7.99 -9.28 0.88
N PRO A 40 -8.21 -8.95 -0.41
CA PRO A 40 -8.12 -9.94 -1.47
C PRO A 40 -6.70 -10.51 -1.62
N VAL A 41 -5.64 -9.74 -1.35
CA VAL A 41 -4.26 -10.26 -1.42
C VAL A 41 -4.02 -11.37 -0.39
N VAL A 42 -4.49 -11.19 0.84
CA VAL A 42 -4.37 -12.21 1.91
C VAL A 42 -5.26 -13.41 1.64
N ILE A 43 -6.45 -13.21 1.07
CA ILE A 43 -7.40 -14.29 0.80
C ILE A 43 -6.94 -15.16 -0.39
N PHE A 44 -6.49 -14.55 -1.48
CA PHE A 44 -6.24 -15.25 -2.75
C PHE A 44 -4.77 -15.55 -3.04
N LEU A 45 -3.83 -14.73 -2.56
CA LEU A 45 -2.42 -14.77 -2.98
C LEU A 45 -1.46 -15.40 -1.97
N ARG A 46 -1.99 -15.91 -0.85
CA ARG A 46 -1.34 -16.51 0.33
C ARG A 46 0.16 -16.82 0.21
#